data_AF-R5PHA0-F1
#
_entry.id   AF-R5PHA0-F1
#
_cell.length_a   1.000
_cell.length_b   1.000
_cell.length_c   1.000
_cell.angle_alpha   90.00
_cell.angle_beta   90.00
_cell.angle_gamma   90.00
#
_symmetry.space_group_name_H-M   'P 1'
#
loop_
_entity.id
_entity.type
_entity.pdbx_description
1 polymer ?
#
loop_
_entity_poly.entity_id
_entity_poly.type
_entity_poly.pdbx_seq_one_letter_code
_entity_poly.pdbx_strand_id
1 'polypeptide(L)'
;MEFTHEQISEIISEITNGEEGLQGLVKQGLESLMLSECSIHNCSYQDVSNGYRERRVCHGGKVFELRVPRSRNSNFYPMLLGGLERSGRRSPETGE
;
A
#
# COMPACT_ATOMS: atom_id res chain seq x y z
N MET A 1 8.28 5.42 21.86
CA MET A 1 8.02 4.12 22.49
C MET A 1 8.44 3.07 21.48
N GLU A 2 9.44 2.25 21.79
CA GLU A 2 9.86 1.15 20.91
C GLU A 2 9.23 -0.15 21.40
N PHE A 3 8.66 -0.93 20.48
CA PHE A 3 8.10 -2.24 20.79
C PHE A 3 9.22 -3.26 21.02
N THR A 4 9.02 -4.18 21.96
CA THR A 4 9.94 -5.32 22.12
C THR A 4 9.74 -6.33 20.99
N HIS A 5 10.75 -7.18 20.75
CA HIS A 5 10.65 -8.21 19.72
C HIS A 5 9.49 -9.19 19.98
N GLU A 6 9.23 -9.51 21.25
CA GLU A 6 8.12 -10.38 21.65
C GLU A 6 6.77 -9.74 21.30
N GLN A 7 6.59 -8.44 21.60
CA GLN A 7 5.38 -7.71 21.25
C GLN A 7 5.15 -7.64 19.74
N ILE A 8 6.22 -7.45 18.96
CA ILE A 8 6.13 -7.46 17.49
C ILE A 8 5.69 -8.85 17.00
N SER A 9 6.27 -9.91 17.55
CA SER A 9 5.91 -11.29 17.18
C SER A 9 4.47 -11.62 17.54
N GLU A 10 3.99 -11.16 18.69
CA GLU A 10 2.60 -11.34 19.13
C GLU A 10 1.63 -10.64 18.18
N ILE A 11 1.88 -9.36 17.86
CA ILE A 11 1.05 -8.59 16.91
C ILE A 11 1.04 -9.25 15.52
N ILE A 12 2.19 -9.68 15.01
CA ILE A 12 2.25 -10.37 13.71
C ILE A 12 1.48 -11.69 13.77
N SER A 13 1.57 -12.42 14.87
CA SER A 13 0.83 -13.68 15.06
C SER A 13 -0.67 -13.43 15.10
N GLU A 14 -1.14 -12.39 15.79
CA GLU A 14 -2.55 -12.01 15.82
C GLU A 14 -3.08 -11.67 14.42
N ILE A 15 -2.35 -10.86 13.65
CA ILE A 15 -2.75 -10.47 12.29
C ILE A 15 -2.75 -11.70 11.36
N THR A 16 -1.74 -12.56 11.46
CA THR A 16 -1.61 -13.72 10.57
C THR A 16 -2.58 -14.85 10.88
N ASN A 17 -3.07 -14.93 12.12
CA ASN A 17 -4.14 -15.86 12.52
C ASN A 17 -5.56 -15.33 12.24
N GLY A 18 -5.70 -14.06 11.84
CA GLY A 18 -7.00 -13.48 11.47
C GLY A 18 -7.51 -13.91 10.09
N GLU A 19 -8.72 -13.45 9.73
CA GLU A 19 -9.39 -13.83 8.46
C GLU A 19 -8.60 -13.43 7.20
N GLU A 20 -7.97 -12.26 7.21
CA GLU A 20 -7.13 -11.79 6.09
C GLU A 20 -5.73 -12.43 6.09
N GLY A 21 -5.31 -13.00 7.24
CA GLY A 21 -4.03 -13.64 7.47
C GLY A 21 -2.83 -12.82 6.96
N LEU A 22 -1.88 -13.50 6.30
CA LEU A 22 -0.70 -12.86 5.70
C LEU A 22 -1.07 -11.76 4.68
N GLN A 23 -2.22 -11.86 4.01
CA GLN A 23 -2.61 -10.86 3.01
C GLN A 23 -2.95 -9.51 3.68
N GLY A 24 -3.61 -9.56 4.85
CA GLY A 24 -3.89 -8.37 5.66
C GLY A 24 -2.62 -7.68 6.14
N LEU A 25 -1.63 -8.46 6.59
CA LEU A 25 -0.32 -7.92 6.99
C LEU A 25 0.39 -7.20 5.82
N VAL A 26 0.41 -7.83 4.64
CA VAL A 26 1.01 -7.23 3.44
C VAL A 26 0.28 -5.97 3.02
N LYS A 27 -1.06 -5.98 3.03
CA LYS A 27 -1.90 -4.81 2.74
C LYS A 27 -1.59 -3.65 3.68
N GLN A 28 -1.60 -3.90 4.99
CA GLN A 28 -1.32 -2.88 6.00
C GLN A 28 0.11 -2.36 5.90
N GLY A 29 1.08 -3.23 5.59
CA GLY A 29 2.46 -2.84 5.34
C GLY A 29 2.60 -1.92 4.12
N LEU A 30 1.95 -2.27 3.00
CA LEU A 30 1.95 -1.45 1.79
C LEU A 30 1.31 -0.08 2.02
N GLU A 31 0.16 -0.02 2.69
CA GLU A 31 -0.51 1.25 3.03
C GLU A 31 0.36 2.12 3.95
N SER A 32 1.00 1.52 4.95
CA SER A 32 1.90 2.22 5.88
C SER A 32 3.12 2.80 5.17
N LEU A 33 3.71 2.05 4.23
CA LEU A 33 4.82 2.55 3.42
C LEU A 33 4.39 3.71 2.52
N MET A 34 3.21 3.64 1.89
CA MET A 34 2.68 4.74 1.07
C MET A 34 2.36 5.98 1.89
N LEU A 35 1.88 5.81 3.13
CA LEU A 35 1.68 6.92 4.07
C LEU A 35 3.02 7.59 4.42
N SER A 36 4.07 6.81 4.65
CA SER A 36 5.42 7.32 4.88
C SER A 36 5.96 8.09 3.68
N GLU A 37 5.84 7.53 2.46
CA GLU A 37 6.21 8.23 1.21
C GLU A 37 5.46 9.56 1.06
N CYS A 38 4.16 9.55 1.37
CA CYS A 38 3.33 10.75 1.29
C CYS A 38 3.74 11.81 2.33
N SER A 39 4.08 11.39 3.55
CA SER A 39 4.60 12.28 4.59
C SER A 39 5.89 12.96 4.16
N ILE A 40 6.83 12.21 3.58
CA ILE A 40 8.08 12.74 3.03
C ILE A 40 7.81 13.72 1.89
N HIS A 41 6.88 13.40 1.00
CA HIS A 41 6.47 14.29 -0.09
C HIS A 41 5.87 15.60 0.44
N ASN A 42 4.94 15.53 1.40
CA ASN A 42 4.33 16.72 2.01
C ASN A 42 5.39 17.63 2.66
N CYS A 43 6.35 17.04 3.39
CA CYS A 43 7.46 17.79 3.96
C CYS A 43 8.35 18.46 2.91
N SER A 44 8.60 17.79 1.78
CA SER A 44 9.50 18.29 0.74
C SER A 44 8.86 19.39 -0.12
N TYR A 45 7.55 19.29 -0.37
CA TYR A 45 6.82 20.18 -1.27
C TYR A 45 5.87 21.14 -0.56
N GLN A 46 5.89 21.17 0.78
CA GLN A 46 4.93 21.92 1.63
C GLN A 46 3.46 21.64 1.24
N ASP A 47 3.19 20.43 0.76
CA ASP A 47 1.85 19.98 0.41
C ASP A 47 1.13 19.42 1.65
N VAL A 48 -0.19 19.32 1.58
CA VAL A 48 -1.00 18.66 2.60
C VAL A 48 -1.85 17.58 1.96
N SER A 49 -2.08 16.51 2.69
CA SER A 49 -2.87 15.38 2.20
C SER A 49 -4.24 15.33 2.83
N ASN A 50 -5.29 15.38 2.01
CA ASN A 50 -6.67 15.35 2.46
C ASN A 50 -7.38 14.15 1.81
N GLY A 51 -7.37 13.02 2.51
CA GLY A 51 -8.16 11.84 2.17
C GLY A 51 -7.40 10.75 1.42
N TYR A 52 -8.16 9.74 1.01
CA TYR A 52 -7.66 8.51 0.39
C TYR A 52 -8.38 8.24 -0.93
N ARG A 53 -7.73 7.45 -1.81
CA ARG A 53 -8.30 6.85 -3.02
C ARG A 53 -8.11 5.35 -2.97
N GLU A 54 -9.13 4.60 -3.33
CA GLU A 54 -9.03 3.13 -3.41
C GLU A 54 -8.32 2.72 -4.71
N ARG A 55 -7.42 1.75 -4.60
CA ARG A 55 -6.66 1.19 -5.72
C ARG A 55 -6.61 -0.31 -5.59
N ARG A 56 -7.01 -1.01 -6.66
CA ARG A 56 -6.82 -2.45 -6.78
C ARG A 56 -5.48 -2.76 -7.43
N VAL A 57 -4.69 -3.60 -6.78
CA VAL A 57 -3.39 -4.08 -7.27
C VAL A 57 -3.43 -5.59 -7.38
N CYS A 58 -3.09 -6.12 -8.55
CA CYS A 58 -3.04 -7.56 -8.80
C CYS A 58 -1.57 -8.00 -8.92
N HIS A 59 -1.10 -8.85 -8.01
CA HIS A 59 0.25 -9.37 -8.04
C HIS A 59 0.28 -10.84 -7.61
N GLY A 60 0.94 -11.69 -8.40
CA GLY A 60 1.09 -13.12 -8.08
C GLY A 60 -0.25 -13.88 -7.92
N GLY A 61 -1.29 -13.50 -8.67
CA GLY A 61 -2.62 -14.09 -8.58
C GLY A 61 -3.47 -13.63 -7.39
N LYS A 62 -2.95 -12.73 -6.55
CA LYS A 62 -3.69 -12.11 -5.44
C LYS A 62 -4.11 -10.69 -5.81
N VAL A 63 -5.27 -10.29 -5.32
CA VAL A 63 -5.82 -8.93 -5.50
C VAL A 63 -5.81 -8.23 -4.15
N PHE A 64 -5.17 -7.06 -4.10
CA PHE A 64 -5.12 -6.20 -2.93
C PHE A 64 -5.93 -4.95 -3.19
N GLU A 65 -6.91 -4.67 -2.32
CA GLU A 65 -7.64 -3.40 -2.31
C GLU A 65 -6.95 -2.47 -1.31
N LEU A 66 -6.22 -1.48 -1.82
CA LEU A 66 -5.37 -0.58 -1.05
C LEU A 66 -5.95 0.83 -0.97
N ARG A 67 -5.80 1.49 0.17
CA ARG A 67 -6.15 2.90 0.39
C ARG A 67 -4.92 3.78 0.22
N VAL A 68 -4.84 4.45 -0.92
CA VAL A 68 -3.71 5.30 -1.30
C VAL A 68 -3.96 6.75 -0.85
N PRO A 69 -3.02 7.41 -0.15
CA PRO A 69 -3.16 8.81 0.23
C PRO A 69 -3.33 9.74 -0.97
N ARG A 70 -4.14 10.79 -0.81
CA ARG A 70 -4.27 11.89 -1.80
C ARG A 70 -3.56 13.14 -1.29
N SER A 71 -2.68 13.71 -2.11
CA SER A 71 -2.17 15.06 -1.89
C SER A 71 -3.16 16.11 -2.42
N ARG A 72 -3.19 17.29 -1.81
CA ARG A 72 -4.16 18.35 -2.16
C ARG A 72 -3.90 18.88 -3.56
N ASN A 73 -2.65 19.00 -3.97
CA ASN A 73 -2.29 19.45 -5.32
C ASN A 73 -2.18 18.30 -6.33
N SER A 74 -2.59 17.07 -5.99
CA SER A 74 -2.59 15.89 -6.88
C SER A 74 -1.23 15.51 -7.49
N ASN A 75 -0.13 16.00 -6.92
CA ASN A 75 1.25 15.75 -7.38
C ASN A 75 1.88 14.48 -6.78
N PHE A 76 1.19 13.80 -5.86
CA PHE A 76 1.71 12.60 -5.23
C PHE A 76 1.28 11.32 -5.96
N TYR A 77 2.28 10.59 -6.47
CA TYR A 77 2.14 9.22 -6.97
C TYR A 77 3.08 8.30 -6.16
N PRO A 78 2.54 7.29 -5.46
CA PRO A 78 3.38 6.37 -4.69
C PRO A 78 4.31 5.59 -5.61
N MET A 79 5.60 5.62 -5.32
CA MET A 79 6.61 4.94 -6.14
C MET A 79 6.53 3.43 -5.98
N LEU A 80 6.21 2.96 -4.77
CA LEU A 80 5.95 1.55 -4.48
C LEU A 80 4.88 0.96 -5.40
N LEU A 81 3.82 1.70 -5.73
CA LEU A 81 2.79 1.24 -6.68
C LEU A 81 3.28 1.20 -8.13
N GLY A 82 4.16 2.10 -8.53
CA GLY A 82 4.75 2.10 -9.88
C GLY A 82 5.54 0.82 -10.17
N GLY A 83 6.15 0.20 -9.15
CA GLY A 83 6.78 -1.12 -9.24
C GLY A 83 5.77 -2.27 -9.33
N LEU A 84 4.66 -2.20 -8.59
CA LEU A 84 3.63 -3.23 -8.53
C LEU A 84 2.72 -3.26 -9.77
N GLU A 85 2.45 -2.11 -10.40
CA GLU A 85 1.57 -2.01 -11.57
C GLU A 85 2.16 -2.68 -12.83
N ARG A 86 3.49 -2.86 -12.89
CA ARG A 86 4.17 -3.49 -14.03
C ARG A 86 3.87 -4.98 -14.19
N SER A 87 3.45 -5.68 -13.15
CA SER A 87 3.14 -7.12 -13.24
C SER A 87 1.70 -7.41 -13.69
N GLY A 88 0.85 -6.39 -13.79
CA GLY A 88 -0.60 -6.54 -14.05
C GLY A 88 -1.02 -6.21 -15.48
N ARG A 89 -0.10 -5.84 -16.38
CA ARG A 89 -0.40 -5.75 -17.81
C ARG A 89 -0.54 -7.17 -18.36
N ARG A 90 -1.73 -7.75 -18.21
CA ARG A 90 -2.22 -8.66 -19.24
C ARG A 90 -2.14 -7.88 -20.55
N SER A 91 -1.33 -8.35 -21.48
CA SER A 91 -1.43 -7.99 -22.89
C SER A 91 -2.91 -7.97 -23.27
N PRO A 92 -3.40 -6.98 -24.02
CA PRO A 92 -4.73 -7.09 -24.59
C PRO A 92 -4.70 -8.25 -25.60
N GLU A 93 -5.13 -9.42 -25.15
CA GLU A 93 -5.45 -10.54 -26.03
C GLU A 93 -6.92 -10.44 -26.38
N THR A 94 -7.22 -9.78 -27.51
CA THR A 94 -8.33 -10.02 -28.45
C THR A 94 -8.12 -8.97 -29.56
N GLY A 95 -7.94 -9.27 -30.84
CA GLY A 95 -8.49 -10.35 -31.62
C GLY A 95 -9.54 -9.77 -32.57
N GLU A 96 -9.07 -9.24 -33.71
CA GLU A 96 -9.67 -9.32 -35.05
C GLU A 96 -8.53 -9.21 -36.08
#